data_AF-F0WWB3-F1
#
_entry.id   AF-F0WWB3-F1
#
_cell.length_a   1.000
_cell.length_b   1.000
_cell.length_c   1.000
_cell.angle_alpha   90.00
_cell.angle_beta   90.00
_cell.angle_gamma   90.00
#
_symmetry.space_group_name_H-M   'P 1'
#
loop_
_entity.id
_entity.type
_entity.pdbx_description
1 polymer ?
#
loop_
_entity_poly.entity_id
_entity_poly.type
_entity_poly.pdbx_seq_one_letter_code
_entity_poly.pdbx_strand_id
1 'polypeptide(L)'
;MLILLGRTGNGSNIVLAVGICDGESESNCDCFLRQYLLAGVKVEGTPTFCDRSRGLNAALSSINDAVVRNFTRHIIGNIKHKFRQSIFQAVEVKIYDLQSAKTEKEFNDKMK
;
A
#
# COMPACT_ATOMS: atom_id res chain seq x y z
N MET A 1 14.42 5.31 0.29
CA MET A 1 13.86 5.84 -0.96
C MET A 1 12.36 5.58 -0.95
N LEU A 2 11.56 6.63 -1.12
CA LEU A 2 10.10 6.57 -1.21
C LEU A 2 9.69 6.82 -2.66
N ILE A 3 8.72 6.07 -3.17
CA ILE A 3 8.24 6.23 -4.55
C ILE A 3 6.72 6.33 -4.52
N LEU A 4 6.18 7.38 -5.13
CA LEU A 4 4.76 7.49 -5.40
C LEU A 4 4.48 7.02 -6.81
N LEU A 5 3.66 5.98 -6.92
CA LEU A 5 3.18 5.46 -8.19
C LEU A 5 1.74 5.89 -8.41
N GLY A 6 1.49 6.51 -9.56
CA GLY A 6 0.16 6.75 -10.08
C GLY A 6 -0.26 5.65 -11.05
N ARG A 7 -1.55 5.65 -11.41
CA ARG A 7 -2.08 4.78 -12.45
C ARG A 7 -2.75 5.63 -13.53
N THR A 8 -2.39 5.42 -14.77
CA THR A 8 -2.98 6.09 -15.93
C THR A 8 -4.38 5.54 -16.22
N GLY A 9 -5.15 6.25 -17.05
CA GLY A 9 -6.47 5.78 -17.52
C GLY A 9 -6.42 4.47 -18.31
N ASN A 10 -5.26 4.09 -18.86
CA ASN A 10 -5.05 2.79 -19.52
C ASN A 10 -4.53 1.69 -18.58
N GLY A 11 -4.48 1.95 -17.27
CA GLY A 11 -4.10 0.97 -16.26
C GLY A 11 -2.60 0.74 -16.10
N SER A 12 -1.74 1.53 -16.76
CA SER A 12 -0.28 1.49 -16.59
C SER A 12 0.17 2.24 -15.34
N ASN A 13 1.25 1.78 -14.71
CA ASN A 13 1.86 2.49 -13.59
C ASN A 13 2.78 3.60 -14.10
N ILE A 14 2.73 4.76 -13.46
CA ILE A 14 3.64 5.89 -13.73
C ILE A 14 4.27 6.37 -12.43
N VAL A 15 5.53 6.78 -12.47
CA VAL A 15 6.20 7.39 -11.33
C VAL A 15 5.76 8.85 -11.26
N LEU A 16 5.13 9.24 -10.16
CA LEU A 16 4.67 10.61 -9.92
C LEU A 16 5.69 11.41 -9.10
N ALA A 17 6.35 10.75 -8.13
CA ALA A 17 7.36 11.38 -7.29
C ALA A 17 8.36 10.35 -6.75
N VAL A 18 9.58 10.81 -6.50
CA VAL A 18 10.66 10.03 -5.87
C VAL A 18 11.24 10.86 -4.73
N GLY A 19 11.24 10.30 -3.53
CA GLY A 19 11.86 10.86 -2.33
C GLY A 19 13.13 10.10 -1.99
N ILE A 20 14.27 10.81 -1.96
CA ILE A 20 15.52 10.26 -1.47
C ILE A 20 15.65 10.65 0.00
N CYS A 21 15.66 9.65 0.87
CA CYS A 21 15.76 9.80 2.31
C CYS A 21 16.71 8.73 2.88
N ASP A 22 17.34 9.05 4.01
CA ASP A 22 18.23 8.17 4.78
C ASP A 22 17.48 7.02 5.49
N GLY A 23 16.15 7.08 5.54
CA GLY A 23 15.28 6.01 6.03
C GLY A 23 13.80 6.35 5.96
N GLU A 24 12.95 5.39 6.36
CA GLU A 24 11.49 5.56 6.44
C GLU A 24 11.04 6.00 7.84
N SER A 25 11.66 7.06 8.36
CA SER A 25 11.17 7.72 9.58
C SER A 25 9.82 8.40 9.31
N GLU A 26 9.04 8.63 10.36
CA GLU A 26 7.79 9.39 10.27
C GLU A 26 8.01 10.78 9.64
N SER A 27 9.07 11.49 10.05
CA SER A 27 9.40 12.82 9.52
C SER A 27 9.72 12.79 8.02
N ASN A 28 10.47 11.78 7.56
CA ASN A 28 10.83 11.65 6.16
C ASN A 28 9.60 11.31 5.30
N CYS A 29 8.75 10.42 5.81
CA CYS A 29 7.48 10.10 5.17
C CYS A 29 6.56 11.32 5.12
N ASP A 30 6.34 12.01 6.24
CA ASP A 30 5.48 13.21 6.31
C ASP A 30 5.98 14.31 5.36
N CYS A 31 7.29 14.59 5.33
CA CYS A 31 7.88 15.52 4.38
C CYS A 31 7.57 15.12 2.93
N PHE A 32 7.85 13.86 2.56
CA PHE A 32 7.54 13.35 1.22
C PHE A 32 6.05 13.49 0.89
N LEU A 33 5.18 13.20 1.86
CA LEU A 33 3.74 13.27 1.66
C LEU A 33 3.25 14.72 1.47
N ARG A 34 3.75 15.66 2.28
CA ARG A 34 3.39 17.09 2.14
C ARG A 34 3.86 17.68 0.82
N GLN A 35 5.04 17.29 0.35
CA GLN A 35 5.54 17.78 -0.94
C GLN A 35 4.64 17.35 -2.11
N TYR A 36 4.07 16.14 -2.09
CA TYR A 36 3.11 15.77 -3.15
C TYR A 36 1.82 16.60 -3.06
N LEU A 37 1.33 16.91 -1.85
CA LEU A 37 0.11 17.70 -1.66
C LEU A 37 0.32 19.11 -2.22
N LEU A 38 1.46 19.72 -1.91
CA LEU A 38 1.88 21.02 -2.43
C LEU A 38 2.03 21.02 -3.95
N ALA A 39 2.43 19.89 -4.55
CA ALA A 39 2.48 19.71 -6.00
C ALA A 39 1.09 19.55 -6.65
N GLY A 40 0.00 19.60 -5.87
CA GLY A 40 -1.38 19.55 -6.35
C GLY A 40 -1.91 18.14 -6.60
N VAL A 41 -1.22 17.10 -6.13
CA VAL A 41 -1.74 15.73 -6.20
C VAL A 41 -2.88 15.58 -5.20
N LYS A 42 -4.09 15.32 -5.72
CA LYS A 42 -5.29 15.11 -4.91
C LYS A 42 -5.30 13.71 -4.32
N VAL A 43 -5.41 13.62 -2.99
CA VAL A 43 -5.51 12.34 -2.27
C VAL A 43 -6.87 12.12 -1.61
N GLU A 44 -7.65 13.18 -1.43
CA GLU A 44 -9.01 13.09 -0.91
C GLU A 44 -9.86 12.16 -1.79
N GLY A 45 -10.48 11.17 -1.15
CA GLY A 45 -11.31 10.16 -1.81
C GLY A 45 -10.54 9.19 -2.72
N THR A 46 -9.21 9.32 -2.83
CA THR A 46 -8.38 8.44 -3.66
C THR A 46 -7.77 7.34 -2.80
N PRO A 47 -8.02 6.06 -3.12
CA PRO A 47 -7.38 4.95 -2.42
C PRO A 47 -5.86 5.02 -2.56
N THR A 48 -5.19 5.20 -1.43
CA THR A 48 -3.72 5.20 -1.35
C THR A 48 -3.29 3.85 -0.81
N PHE A 49 -2.49 3.13 -1.61
CA PHE A 49 -1.95 1.84 -1.22
C PHE A 49 -0.51 2.01 -0.78
N CYS A 50 -0.15 1.47 0.39
CA CYS A 50 1.19 1.58 0.92
C CYS A 50 1.67 0.30 1.60
N ASP A 51 2.97 0.22 1.86
CA ASP A 51 3.52 -0.78 2.76
C ASP A 51 3.14 -0.51 4.21
N ARG A 52 3.14 -1.57 5.02
CA ARG A 52 2.82 -1.48 6.45
C ARG A 52 4.03 -0.98 7.24
N SER A 53 4.59 0.16 6.88
CA SER A 53 5.72 0.78 7.58
C SER A 53 5.23 1.72 8.68
N ARG A 54 5.96 1.77 9.80
CA ARG A 54 5.57 2.57 10.98
C ARG A 54 5.58 4.06 10.66
N GLY A 55 6.64 4.55 10.02
CA GLY A 55 6.76 5.96 9.65
C GLY A 55 5.70 6.40 8.63
N LEU A 56 5.41 5.56 7.64
CA LEU A 56 4.41 5.88 6.61
C LEU A 56 2.98 5.87 7.16
N ASN A 57 2.65 4.91 8.04
CA ASN A 57 1.35 4.88 8.71
C ASN A 57 1.12 6.12 9.56
N ALA A 58 2.12 6.52 10.37
CA ALA A 58 2.03 7.72 11.20
C ALA A 58 1.87 9.00 10.36
N ALA A 59 2.68 9.13 9.30
CA ALA A 59 2.58 10.26 8.38
C ALA A 59 1.21 10.33 7.67
N LEU A 60 0.70 9.20 7.16
CA LEU A 60 -0.62 9.14 6.52
C LEU A 60 -1.78 9.41 7.49
N SER A 61 -1.67 9.02 8.76
CA SER A 61 -2.68 9.36 9.78
C SER A 61 -2.83 10.87 10.01
N SER A 62 -1.81 11.67 9.70
CA SER A 62 -1.89 13.13 9.76
C SER A 62 -2.59 13.77 8.55
N ILE A 63 -2.88 12.98 7.51
CA ILE A 63 -3.52 13.41 6.26
C ILE A 63 -4.94 12.84 6.27
N ASN A 64 -5.86 13.63 6.83
CA ASN A 64 -7.19 13.21 7.32
C ASN A 64 -8.11 12.55 6.26
N ASP A 65 -7.81 12.73 4.97
CA ASP A 65 -8.72 12.38 3.88
C ASP A 65 -8.24 11.21 2.99
N ALA A 66 -7.10 10.60 3.31
CA ALA A 66 -6.56 9.49 2.53
C ALA A 66 -7.22 8.16 2.92
N VAL A 67 -7.83 7.46 1.95
CA VAL A 67 -8.27 6.07 2.16
C VAL A 67 -7.05 5.16 2.07
N VAL A 68 -6.41 4.90 3.21
CA VAL A 68 -5.21 4.07 3.27
C VAL A 68 -5.56 2.58 3.22
N ARG A 69 -4.86 1.85 2.36
CA ARG A 69 -4.93 0.40 2.22
C ARG A 69 -3.51 -0.18 2.16
N ASN A 70 -3.34 -1.40 2.64
CA ASN A 70 -2.04 -2.07 2.55
C ASN A 70 -1.88 -2.73 1.17
N PHE A 71 -0.67 -2.69 0.61
CA PHE A 71 -0.32 -3.39 -0.64
C PHE A 71 -0.26 -4.91 -0.42
N THR A 72 -1.31 -5.63 -0.81
CA THR A 72 -1.37 -7.10 -0.65
C THR A 72 -0.24 -7.83 -1.37
N ARG A 73 0.17 -7.34 -2.54
CA ARG A 73 1.31 -7.91 -3.27
C ARG A 73 2.60 -7.85 -2.46
N HIS A 74 2.85 -6.73 -1.76
CA HIS A 74 4.03 -6.59 -0.91
C HIS A 74 3.90 -7.41 0.36
N ILE A 75 2.69 -7.54 0.93
CA ILE A 75 2.44 -8.49 2.03
C ILE A 75 2.83 -9.90 1.60
N ILE A 76 2.31 -10.40 0.47
CA ILE A 76 2.64 -11.73 -0.05
C ILE A 76 4.15 -11.86 -0.30
N GLY A 77 4.78 -10.86 -0.92
CA GLY A 77 6.22 -10.83 -1.18
C GLY A 77 7.05 -10.91 0.11
N ASN A 78 6.66 -10.15 1.13
CA ASN A 78 7.33 -10.15 2.44
C ASN A 78 7.18 -11.48 3.17
N ILE A 79 6.00 -12.12 3.11
CA ILE A 79 5.83 -13.46 3.67
C ILE A 79 6.74 -14.42 2.89
N LYS A 80 6.70 -14.41 1.54
CA LYS A 80 7.56 -15.26 0.67
C LYS A 80 9.05 -15.12 0.94
N HIS A 81 9.50 -13.91 1.25
CA HIS A 81 10.89 -13.65 1.59
C HIS A 81 11.26 -14.19 2.98
N LYS A 82 10.34 -14.09 3.96
CA LYS A 82 10.60 -14.46 5.36
C LYS A 82 10.44 -15.96 5.67
N PHE A 83 9.55 -16.67 4.98
CA PHE A 83 9.36 -18.11 5.21
C PHE A 83 9.75 -18.91 3.96
N ARG A 84 10.17 -20.18 4.14
CA ARG A 84 10.65 -21.03 3.03
C ARG A 84 9.52 -21.42 2.07
N GLN A 85 9.84 -21.50 0.78
CA GLN A 85 8.93 -21.52 -0.38
C GLN A 85 7.78 -22.57 -0.38
N SER A 86 7.86 -23.65 0.40
CA SER A 86 6.96 -24.80 0.24
C SER A 86 5.51 -24.61 0.72
N ILE A 87 5.22 -23.65 1.60
CA ILE A 87 3.86 -23.38 2.10
C ILE A 87 3.16 -22.26 1.29
N PHE A 88 3.88 -21.59 0.38
CA PHE A 88 3.47 -20.29 -0.13
C PHE A 88 2.38 -20.27 -1.17
N GLN A 89 2.32 -21.29 -2.01
CA GLN A 89 1.34 -21.28 -3.09
C GLN A 89 -0.09 -21.38 -2.54
N ALA A 90 -0.30 -22.22 -1.52
CA ALA A 90 -1.60 -22.34 -0.86
C ALA A 90 -1.99 -21.06 -0.11
N VAL A 91 -1.04 -20.42 0.60
CA VAL A 91 -1.28 -19.16 1.30
C VAL A 91 -1.57 -18.02 0.32
N GLU A 92 -0.81 -17.91 -0.75
CA GLU A 92 -1.01 -16.91 -1.79
C GLU A 92 -2.37 -17.07 -2.49
N VAL A 93 -2.73 -18.30 -2.88
CA VAL A 93 -4.04 -18.61 -3.46
C VAL A 93 -5.15 -18.22 -2.49
N LYS A 94 -5.03 -18.56 -1.21
CA LYS A 94 -6.03 -18.20 -0.19
C LYS A 94 -6.13 -16.69 -0.01
N ILE A 95 -5.03 -15.95 0.01
CA ILE A 95 -5.04 -14.48 0.12
C ILE A 95 -5.76 -13.86 -1.08
N TYR A 96 -5.46 -14.30 -2.31
CA TYR A 96 -6.15 -13.77 -3.49
C TYR A 96 -7.62 -14.15 -3.54
N ASP A 97 -7.99 -15.36 -3.11
CA ASP A 97 -9.38 -15.77 -2.98
C ASP A 97 -10.14 -14.88 -2.00
N LEU A 98 -9.55 -14.59 -0.84
CA LEU A 98 -10.09 -13.63 0.13
C LEU A 98 -10.26 -12.23 -0.48
N GLN A 99 -9.27 -11.74 -1.23
CA GLN A 99 -9.36 -10.42 -1.88
C GLN A 99 -10.42 -10.33 -2.98
N SER A 100 -10.80 -11.45 -3.58
CA SER A 100 -11.84 -11.48 -4.62
C SER A 100 -13.26 -11.32 -4.07
N ALA A 101 -13.43 -11.38 -2.74
CA ALA A 101 -14.72 -11.20 -2.10
C ALA A 101 -15.31 -9.82 -2.40
N LYS A 102 -16.58 -9.79 -2.81
CA LYS A 102 -17.30 -8.55 -3.14
C LYS A 102 -18.00 -7.94 -1.94
N THR A 103 -18.16 -8.72 -0.87
CA THR A 103 -18.83 -8.31 0.36
C THR A 103 -18.05 -8.76 1.59
N GLU A 104 -18.22 -8.06 2.70
CA GLU A 104 -17.64 -8.46 3.99
C GLU A 104 -18.13 -9.85 4.43
N LYS A 105 -19.40 -10.17 4.17
CA LYS A 105 -19.95 -11.50 4.45
C LYS A 105 -19.21 -12.58 3.67
N GLU A 106 -19.05 -12.39 2.35
CA GLU A 106 -18.31 -13.32 1.50
C GLU A 106 -16.86 -13.48 1.96
N PHE A 107 -16.21 -12.37 2.33
CA PHE A 107 -14.86 -12.41 2.88
C PHE A 107 -14.79 -13.26 4.16
N ASN A 108 -15.71 -13.03 5.11
CA ASN A 108 -15.78 -13.75 6.37
C ASN A 108 -16.12 -15.23 6.18
N ASP A 109 -16.94 -15.58 5.18
CA ASP A 109 -17.24 -16.97 4.86
C ASP A 109 -16.05 -17.67 4.20
N LYS A 110 -15.27 -16.96 3.37
CA LYS A 110 -14.00 -17.48 2.81
C LYS A 110 -12.88 -17.59 3.85
N MET A 111 -12.95 -16.87 4.98
CA MET A 111 -11.96 -16.96 6.06
C MET A 111 -12.11 -18.22 6.91
N LYS A 112 -13.32 -18.79 6.98
CA LYS A 112 -13.62 -20.04 7.69
C LYS A 112 -13.03 -21.24 6.94
#